data_AF-A0A6S4Q796-F1
#
_entry.id   AF-A0A6S4Q796-F1
#
_cell.length_a   1.000
_cell.length_b   1.000
_cell.length_c   1.000
_cell.angle_alpha   90.00
_cell.angle_beta   90.00
_cell.angle_gamma   90.00
#
_symmetry.space_group_name_H-M   'P 1'
#
loop_
_entity.id
_entity.type
_entity.pdbx_description
1 polymer ?
#
loop_
_entity_poly.entity_id
_entity_poly.type
_entity_poly.pdbx_seq_one_letter_code
_entity_poly.pdbx_strand_id
1 'polypeptide(L)'
;MEVFMEQETAIQLIESLELLNKNIRLLAIIIGIFLASILIAGCLGIWADLKDKKQTEVSTETNELNDTFDPSVADDFYVSGQLEELIAYCEHYQLESPNAIHIYWFLGLAYFRRKEYVLAKVNFENVVGLNPNWKESVDGYLMAIEEESEALSSQSYQLQ
;
A
#
# COMPACT_ATOMS: atom_id res chain seq x y z
N MET A 1 -50.04 27.06 -54.67
CA MET A 1 -48.90 26.18 -54.97
C MET A 1 -47.69 26.55 -54.11
N GLU A 2 -47.38 27.84 -53.93
CA GLU A 2 -46.29 28.31 -53.03
C GLU A 2 -46.41 27.85 -51.56
N VAL A 3 -47.57 27.98 -50.92
CA VAL A 3 -47.76 27.59 -49.50
C VAL A 3 -47.48 26.10 -49.26
N PHE A 4 -47.73 25.25 -50.26
CA PHE A 4 -47.47 23.81 -50.18
C PHE A 4 -45.95 23.51 -50.29
N MET A 5 -45.24 24.25 -51.14
CA MET A 5 -43.78 24.14 -51.29
C MET A 5 -43.02 24.64 -50.05
N GLU A 6 -43.51 25.71 -49.40
CA GLU A 6 -42.94 26.20 -48.14
C GLU A 6 -43.12 25.20 -46.99
N GLN A 7 -44.24 24.47 -46.94
CA GLN A 7 -44.46 23.47 -45.91
C GLN A 7 -43.54 22.25 -46.08
N GLU A 8 -43.33 21.79 -47.32
CA GLU A 8 -42.44 20.66 -47.62
C GLU A 8 -40.98 20.98 -47.28
N THR A 9 -40.52 22.19 -47.59
CA THR A 9 -39.16 22.65 -47.23
C THR A 9 -38.97 22.77 -45.72
N ALA A 10 -39.98 23.24 -44.97
CA ALA A 10 -39.92 23.31 -43.51
C ALA A 10 -39.83 21.92 -42.85
N ILE A 11 -40.57 20.93 -43.36
CA ILE A 11 -40.52 19.55 -42.86
C ILE A 11 -39.14 18.93 -43.14
N GLN A 12 -38.60 19.11 -44.34
CA GLN A 12 -37.25 18.64 -44.69
C GLN A 12 -36.17 19.27 -43.79
N LEU A 13 -36.31 20.56 -43.46
CA LEU A 13 -35.40 21.24 -42.53
C LEU A 13 -35.51 20.66 -41.12
N ILE A 14 -36.71 20.38 -40.61
CA ILE A 14 -36.92 19.79 -39.28
C ILE A 14 -36.30 18.39 -39.20
N GLU A 15 -36.55 17.52 -40.19
CA GLU A 15 -35.95 16.17 -40.23
C GLU A 15 -34.41 16.24 -40.28
N SER A 16 -33.85 17.17 -41.05
CA SER A 16 -32.39 17.37 -41.11
C SER A 16 -31.80 17.84 -39.77
N LEU A 17 -32.52 18.68 -39.02
CA LEU A 17 -32.13 19.15 -37.69
C LEU A 17 -32.23 18.04 -36.64
N GLU A 18 -33.24 17.17 -36.72
CA GLU A 18 -33.37 16.00 -35.84
C GLU A 18 -32.24 14.99 -36.07
N LEU A 19 -31.90 14.72 -37.33
CA LEU A 19 -30.75 13.90 -37.70
C LEU A 19 -29.43 14.49 -37.20
N LEU A 20 -29.26 15.80 -37.33
CA LEU A 20 -28.08 16.50 -36.82
C LEU A 20 -27.95 16.38 -35.30
N ASN A 21 -29.04 16.58 -34.55
CA ASN A 21 -29.05 16.44 -33.09
C ASN A 21 -28.76 14.99 -32.65
N LYS A 22 -29.30 14.00 -33.36
CA LYS A 22 -29.00 12.58 -33.11
C LYS A 22 -27.52 12.26 -33.32
N ASN A 23 -26.91 12.80 -34.38
CA ASN A 23 -25.49 12.63 -34.65
C ASN A 23 -24.61 13.31 -33.58
N ILE A 24 -24.98 14.52 -33.13
CA ILE A 24 -24.28 15.22 -32.04
C ILE A 24 -24.35 14.40 -30.74
N ARG A 25 -25.54 13.86 -30.40
CA ARG A 25 -25.71 12.99 -29.24
C ARG A 25 -24.88 11.71 -29.35
N LEU A 26 -24.83 11.10 -30.54
CA LEU A 26 -24.03 9.91 -30.79
C LEU A 26 -22.53 10.19 -30.61
N LEU A 27 -22.04 11.32 -31.14
CA LEU A 27 -20.66 11.77 -30.95
C LEU A 27 -20.33 12.03 -29.48
N ALA A 28 -21.25 12.64 -28.72
CA ALA A 28 -21.05 12.88 -27.29
C ALA A 28 -20.93 11.57 -26.49
N ILE A 29 -21.71 10.54 -26.83
CA ILE A 29 -21.62 9.21 -26.21
C ILE A 29 -20.27 8.56 -26.55
N ILE A 30 -19.84 8.62 -27.81
CA ILE A 30 -18.55 8.06 -28.25
C ILE A 30 -17.39 8.75 -27.50
N ILE A 31 -17.38 10.08 -27.44
CA ILE A 31 -16.36 10.85 -26.70
C ILE A 31 -16.38 10.47 -25.22
N GLY A 32 -17.56 10.32 -24.61
CA GLY A 32 -17.69 9.88 -23.22
C GLY A 32 -17.06 8.50 -22.97
N ILE A 33 -17.28 7.53 -23.87
CA ILE A 33 -16.67 6.20 -23.81
C ILE A 33 -15.15 6.28 -23.97
N PHE A 34 -14.64 7.12 -24.88
CA PHE A 34 -13.20 7.34 -25.06
C PHE A 34 -12.54 8.01 -23.85
N LEU A 35 -13.21 8.98 -23.20
CA LEU A 35 -12.70 9.59 -21.97
C LEU A 35 -12.71 8.61 -20.80
N ALA A 36 -13.76 7.78 -20.68
CA ALA A 36 -13.84 6.73 -19.68
C ALA A 36 -12.75 5.66 -19.88
N SER A 37 -12.45 5.27 -21.12
CA SER A 37 -11.40 4.29 -21.41
C SER A 37 -10.00 4.82 -21.09
N ILE A 38 -9.73 6.12 -21.32
CA ILE A 38 -8.48 6.77 -20.91
C ILE A 38 -8.34 6.80 -19.38
N LEU A 39 -9.42 7.07 -18.64
CA LEU A 39 -9.40 7.03 -17.18
C LEU A 39 -9.14 5.62 -16.65
N ILE A 40 -9.78 4.60 -17.22
CA ILE A 40 -9.56 3.19 -16.85
C ILE A 40 -8.12 2.77 -17.20
N ALA A 41 -7.60 3.15 -18.36
CA ALA A 41 -6.22 2.90 -18.75
C ALA A 41 -5.21 3.63 -17.86
N GLY A 42 -5.53 4.85 -17.40
CA GLY A 42 -4.74 5.58 -16.41
C GLY A 42 -4.70 4.86 -15.06
N CYS A 43 -5.83 4.34 -14.58
CA CYS A 43 -5.89 3.51 -13.38
C CYS A 43 -5.09 2.21 -13.51
N LEU A 44 -5.07 1.59 -14.70
CA LEU A 44 -4.26 0.40 -14.98
C LEU A 44 -2.77 0.73 -15.16
N GLY A 45 -2.43 1.89 -15.72
CA GLY A 45 -1.05 2.35 -15.88
C GLY A 45 -0.36 2.66 -14.55
N ILE A 46 -1.11 3.20 -13.58
CA ILE A 46 -0.61 3.41 -12.20
C ILE A 46 -0.43 2.05 -11.48
N TRP A 47 -1.27 1.06 -11.78
CA TRP A 47 -1.10 -0.30 -11.26
C TRP A 47 0.03 -1.10 -11.95
N ALA A 48 0.36 -0.79 -13.21
CA ALA A 48 1.46 -1.43 -13.94
C ALA A 48 2.82 -0.82 -13.59
N ASP A 49 2.92 0.50 -13.37
CA ASP A 49 4.18 1.17 -13.00
C ASP A 49 4.61 0.91 -11.54
N LEU A 50 3.67 0.56 -10.64
CA LEU A 50 3.98 0.04 -9.30
C LEU A 50 4.31 -1.46 -9.29
N LYS A 51 4.07 -2.19 -10.39
CA LYS A 51 4.35 -3.63 -10.49
C LYS A 51 5.64 -3.97 -11.24
N ASP A 52 6.25 -3.00 -11.94
CA ASP A 52 7.44 -3.23 -12.78
C ASP A 52 8.75 -2.59 -12.28
N LYS A 53 8.79 -2.02 -11.06
CA LYS A 53 10.02 -1.39 -10.50
C LYS A 53 10.72 -2.12 -9.34
N LYS A 54 10.48 -3.42 -9.14
CA LYS A 54 11.40 -4.31 -8.39
C LYS A 54 11.60 -5.67 -9.08
N GLN A 55 11.59 -5.71 -10.42
CA GLN A 55 12.12 -6.84 -11.18
C GLN A 55 13.33 -6.39 -12.00
N THR A 56 14.40 -6.00 -11.30
CA THR A 56 15.76 -6.02 -11.85
C THR A 56 16.67 -6.53 -10.75
N GLU A 57 17.22 -7.73 -10.99
CA GLU A 57 18.18 -8.48 -10.16
C GLU A 57 17.63 -9.30 -8.98
N VAL A 58 16.76 -10.27 -9.27
CA VAL A 58 16.87 -11.59 -8.60
C VAL A 58 16.91 -12.64 -9.69
N SER A 59 18.08 -12.77 -10.31
CA SER A 59 18.44 -14.04 -10.95
C SER A 59 18.78 -15.02 -9.85
N THR A 60 17.91 -16.01 -9.63
CA THR A 60 18.35 -17.40 -9.61
C THR A 60 17.14 -18.34 -9.63
N GLU A 61 17.23 -19.24 -10.58
CA GLU A 61 16.39 -20.40 -10.82
C GLU A 61 16.26 -21.31 -9.59
N THR A 62 15.08 -21.94 -9.49
CA THR A 62 14.84 -23.29 -8.96
C THR A 62 15.34 -23.64 -7.56
N ASN A 63 14.44 -23.60 -6.56
CA ASN A 63 14.29 -24.70 -5.61
C ASN A 63 12.99 -24.55 -4.81
N GLU A 64 12.02 -25.45 -5.01
CA GLU A 64 11.03 -25.75 -3.98
C GLU A 64 11.77 -26.45 -2.82
N LEU A 65 12.40 -25.69 -1.92
CA LEU A 65 13.06 -26.23 -0.74
C LEU A 65 13.03 -25.19 0.41
N ASN A 66 12.07 -25.37 1.32
CA ASN A 66 11.99 -24.75 2.65
C ASN A 66 11.91 -23.20 2.67
N ASP A 67 10.75 -22.65 2.30
CA ASP A 67 10.42 -21.23 2.51
C ASP A 67 10.34 -20.95 4.02
N THR A 68 11.48 -20.57 4.58
CA THR A 68 11.66 -20.31 6.01
C THR A 68 12.20 -18.90 6.18
N PHE A 69 11.80 -18.29 7.29
CA PHE A 69 12.28 -16.96 7.65
C PHE A 69 13.81 -16.96 7.74
N ASP A 70 14.45 -16.07 6.98
CA ASP A 70 15.88 -15.81 6.99
C ASP A 70 16.16 -14.49 7.73
N PRO A 71 16.76 -14.54 8.94
CA PRO A 71 17.13 -13.36 9.69
C PRO A 71 18.08 -12.41 8.95
N SER A 72 18.91 -12.91 8.02
CA SER A 72 19.84 -12.08 7.25
C SER A 72 19.09 -11.10 6.33
N VAL A 73 18.00 -11.55 5.71
CA VAL A 73 17.16 -10.71 4.84
C VAL A 73 16.48 -9.62 5.66
N ALA A 74 15.97 -9.97 6.84
CA ALA A 74 15.38 -9.00 7.76
C ALA A 74 16.41 -7.96 8.24
N ASP A 75 17.63 -8.38 8.54
CA ASP A 75 18.72 -7.48 8.90
C ASP A 75 19.09 -6.53 7.76
N ASP A 76 19.18 -7.04 6.52
CA ASP A 76 19.46 -6.21 5.33
C ASP A 76 18.40 -5.11 5.14
N PHE A 77 17.11 -5.44 5.29
CA PHE A 77 16.03 -4.44 5.27
C PHE A 77 16.18 -3.43 6.41
N TYR A 78 16.48 -3.90 7.62
CA TYR A 78 16.66 -3.04 8.80
C TYR A 78 17.85 -2.07 8.64
N VAL A 79 19.02 -2.56 8.25
CA VAL A 79 20.24 -1.76 8.03
C VAL A 79 20.03 -0.77 6.89
N SER A 80 19.32 -1.18 5.83
CA SER A 80 18.97 -0.31 4.71
C SER A 80 17.87 0.72 5.03
N GLY A 81 17.21 0.61 6.19
CA GLY A 81 16.10 1.49 6.58
C GLY A 81 14.80 1.25 5.83
N GLN A 82 14.67 0.11 5.13
CA GLN A 82 13.48 -0.33 4.42
C GLN A 82 12.48 -0.95 5.42
N LEU A 83 11.89 -0.10 6.27
CA LEU A 83 11.10 -0.55 7.42
C LEU A 83 9.77 -1.18 7.00
N GLU A 84 9.16 -0.69 5.93
CA GLU A 84 7.93 -1.23 5.37
C GLU A 84 8.15 -2.63 4.77
N GLU A 85 9.22 -2.82 4.00
CA GLU A 85 9.62 -4.13 3.49
C GLU A 85 9.98 -5.10 4.63
N LEU A 86 10.65 -4.62 5.68
CA LEU A 86 10.95 -5.43 6.86
C LEU A 86 9.69 -5.94 7.55
N ILE A 87 8.71 -5.06 7.76
CA ILE A 87 7.44 -5.44 8.38
C ILE A 87 6.70 -6.44 7.50
N ALA A 88 6.56 -6.16 6.21
CA ALA A 88 5.90 -7.07 5.27
C ALA A 88 6.58 -8.44 5.19
N TYR A 89 7.93 -8.46 5.19
CA TYR A 89 8.72 -9.68 5.25
C TYR A 89 8.42 -10.46 6.53
N CYS A 90 8.45 -9.83 7.70
CA CYS A 90 8.15 -10.48 8.97
C CYS A 90 6.72 -11.01 9.07
N GLU A 91 5.73 -10.24 8.61
CA GLU A 91 4.30 -10.62 8.62
C GLU A 91 4.02 -11.82 7.70
N HIS A 92 4.72 -11.93 6.57
CA HIS A 92 4.61 -13.07 5.67
C HIS A 92 4.93 -14.40 6.37
N TYR A 93 5.95 -14.42 7.24
CA TYR A 93 6.41 -15.62 7.95
C TYR A 93 5.77 -15.84 9.32
N GLN A 94 4.89 -14.95 9.78
CA GLN A 94 4.30 -14.99 11.13
C GLN A 94 3.33 -16.16 11.34
N LEU A 95 2.90 -16.85 10.27
CA LEU A 95 1.76 -17.77 10.33
C LEU A 95 2.03 -19.11 11.05
N GLU A 96 3.22 -19.71 10.96
CA GLU A 96 3.54 -20.96 11.65
C GLU A 96 5.07 -21.10 11.64
N SER A 97 5.82 -20.64 12.66
CA SER A 97 7.30 -20.65 12.52
C SER A 97 8.13 -20.95 13.77
N PRO A 98 9.11 -21.88 13.67
CA PRO A 98 10.18 -22.08 14.67
C PRO A 98 11.08 -20.86 14.86
N ASN A 99 10.92 -19.82 14.02
CA ASN A 99 11.70 -18.58 14.03
C ASN A 99 10.96 -17.39 14.67
N ALA A 100 9.86 -17.62 15.39
CA ALA A 100 9.02 -16.57 15.99
C ALA A 100 9.83 -15.54 16.79
N ILE A 101 10.88 -15.95 17.52
CA ILE A 101 11.75 -15.04 18.29
C ILE A 101 12.39 -13.98 17.39
N HIS A 102 12.98 -14.38 16.26
CA HIS A 102 13.64 -13.44 15.35
C HIS A 102 12.62 -12.54 14.64
N ILE A 103 11.46 -13.08 14.28
CA ILE A 103 10.37 -12.31 13.67
C ILE A 103 9.91 -11.19 14.62
N TYR A 104 9.62 -11.53 15.88
CA TYR A 104 9.22 -10.53 16.88
C TYR A 104 10.35 -9.53 17.18
N TRP A 105 11.61 -9.98 17.17
CA TRP A 105 12.76 -9.08 17.31
C TRP A 105 12.80 -8.01 16.21
N PHE A 106 12.72 -8.41 14.95
CA PHE A 106 12.77 -7.48 13.82
C PHE A 106 11.54 -6.59 13.72
N LEU A 107 10.34 -7.10 14.03
CA LEU A 107 9.14 -6.26 14.15
C LEU A 107 9.29 -5.23 15.27
N GLY A 108 9.81 -5.63 16.44
CA GLY A 108 10.10 -4.73 17.55
C GLY A 108 11.04 -3.60 17.14
N LEU A 109 12.14 -3.94 16.45
CA LEU A 109 13.09 -2.98 15.92
C LEU A 109 12.48 -2.03 14.88
N ALA A 110 11.66 -2.54 13.96
CA ALA A 110 11.01 -1.76 12.92
C ALA A 110 10.04 -0.73 13.53
N TYR A 111 9.15 -1.19 14.42
CA TYR A 111 8.20 -0.33 15.12
C TYR A 111 8.90 0.69 16.02
N PHE A 112 9.98 0.30 16.69
CA PHE A 112 10.77 1.22 17.50
C PHE A 112 11.36 2.35 16.66
N ARG A 113 11.94 2.05 15.49
CA ARG A 113 12.45 3.07 14.56
C ARG A 113 11.35 3.98 14.00
N ARG A 114 10.14 3.45 13.82
CA ARG A 114 8.95 4.23 13.43
C ARG A 114 8.34 5.05 14.57
N LYS A 115 8.89 4.97 15.78
CA LYS A 115 8.35 5.56 17.02
C LYS A 115 6.95 5.04 17.38
N GLU A 116 6.60 3.85 16.89
CA GLU A 116 5.37 3.15 17.21
C GLU A 116 5.59 2.31 18.47
N TYR A 117 5.87 3.00 19.58
CA TYR A 117 6.40 2.40 20.80
C TYR A 117 5.49 1.35 21.44
N VAL A 118 4.17 1.49 21.29
CA VAL A 118 3.19 0.48 21.77
C VAL A 118 3.39 -0.85 21.04
N LEU A 119 3.50 -0.81 19.70
CA LEU A 119 3.72 -2.01 18.90
C LEU A 119 5.12 -2.58 19.13
N ALA A 120 6.13 -1.71 19.26
CA ALA A 120 7.49 -2.12 19.58
C ALA A 120 7.55 -2.89 20.91
N LYS A 121 6.92 -2.35 21.97
CA LYS A 121 6.86 -2.97 23.29
C LYS A 121 6.24 -4.36 23.25
N VAL A 122 5.08 -4.50 22.61
CA VAL A 122 4.40 -5.81 22.47
C VAL A 122 5.29 -6.85 21.79
N ASN A 123 5.98 -6.47 20.71
CA ASN A 123 6.88 -7.38 20.00
C ASN A 123 8.10 -7.77 20.85
N PHE A 124 8.70 -6.82 21.55
CA PHE A 124 9.79 -7.06 22.48
C PHE A 124 9.40 -7.94 23.68
N GLU A 125 8.20 -7.75 24.23
CA GLU A 125 7.66 -8.62 25.28
C GLU A 125 7.45 -10.05 24.78
N ASN A 126 7.00 -10.23 23.53
CA ASN A 126 6.90 -11.55 22.91
C ASN A 126 8.27 -12.23 22.77
N VAL A 127 9.34 -11.49 22.43
CA VAL A 127 10.72 -12.04 22.38
C VAL A 127 11.11 -12.63 23.74
N VAL A 128 10.92 -11.87 24.83
CA VAL A 128 11.26 -12.32 26.19
C VAL A 128 10.34 -13.45 26.66
N GLY A 129 9.05 -13.41 26.28
CA GLY A 129 8.08 -14.46 26.59
C GLY A 129 8.42 -15.80 25.93
N LEU A 130 8.99 -15.77 24.72
CA LEU A 130 9.45 -16.96 24.01
C LEU A 130 10.81 -17.46 24.52
N ASN A 131 11.74 -16.55 24.82
CA ASN A 131 13.06 -16.91 25.35
C ASN A 131 13.58 -15.85 26.33
N PRO A 132 13.52 -16.11 27.65
CA PRO A 132 13.99 -15.18 28.68
C PRO A 132 15.45 -14.76 28.57
N ASN A 133 16.31 -15.52 27.88
CA ASN A 133 17.73 -15.16 27.69
C ASN A 133 17.90 -13.92 26.82
N TRP A 134 16.88 -13.50 26.07
CA TRP A 134 16.89 -12.27 25.28
C TRP A 134 16.58 -11.01 26.09
N LYS A 135 16.28 -11.16 27.38
CA LYS A 135 15.93 -10.03 28.25
C LYS A 135 16.97 -8.91 28.22
N GLU A 136 18.26 -9.27 28.32
CA GLU A 136 19.34 -8.28 28.27
C GLU A 136 19.39 -7.52 26.94
N SER A 137 19.12 -8.20 25.81
CA SER A 137 19.08 -7.60 24.48
C SER A 137 17.91 -6.63 24.28
N VAL A 138 16.82 -6.85 24.99
CA VAL A 138 15.55 -6.13 24.81
C VAL A 138 15.35 -5.02 25.85
N ASP A 139 15.92 -5.17 27.05
CA ASP A 139 15.70 -4.26 28.19
C ASP A 139 16.06 -2.80 27.86
N GLY A 140 17.10 -2.57 27.06
CA GLY A 140 17.46 -1.21 26.62
C GLY A 140 16.37 -0.53 25.78
N TYR A 141 15.68 -1.28 24.92
CA TYR A 141 14.58 -0.76 24.12
C TYR A 141 13.34 -0.53 24.96
N LEU A 142 13.01 -1.46 25.87
CA LEU A 142 11.86 -1.31 26.76
C LEU A 142 12.01 -0.11 27.70
N MET A 143 13.21 0.10 28.25
CA MET A 143 13.52 1.26 29.09
C MET A 143 13.36 2.57 28.30
N ALA A 144 13.88 2.64 27.08
CA ALA A 144 13.72 3.82 26.23
C ALA A 144 12.25 4.10 25.89
N ILE A 145 11.45 3.06 25.62
CA ILE A 145 10.01 3.18 25.40
C ILE A 145 9.29 3.72 26.63
N GLU A 146 9.67 3.25 27.82
CA GLU A 146 9.08 3.69 29.09
C GLU A 146 9.40 5.15 29.38
N GLU A 147 10.66 5.57 29.21
CA GLU A 147 11.09 6.96 29.36
C GLU A 147 10.29 7.91 28.45
N GLU A 148 10.12 7.55 27.17
CA GLU A 148 9.31 8.31 26.21
C GLU A 148 7.84 8.40 26.64
N SER A 149 7.28 7.31 27.17
CA SER A 149 5.90 7.29 27.66
C SER A 149 5.70 8.19 28.88
N GLU A 150 6.67 8.20 29.80
CA GLU A 150 6.66 9.04 31.00
C GLU A 150 6.82 10.52 30.66
N ALA A 151 7.70 10.85 29.71
CA ALA A 151 7.88 12.21 29.21
C ALA A 151 6.57 12.77 28.61
N LEU A 152 5.88 11.97 27.79
CA LEU A 152 4.59 12.35 27.19
C LEU A 152 3.51 12.56 28.24
N SER A 153 3.44 11.67 29.24
CA SER A 153 2.47 11.83 30.34
C SER A 153 2.74 13.10 31.15
N SER A 154 4.01 13.34 31.52
CA SER A 154 4.44 14.53 32.27
C SER A 154 4.14 15.83 31.52
N GLN A 155 4.33 15.85 30.19
CA GLN A 155 4.01 17.01 29.36
C GLN A 155 2.51 17.29 29.32
N SER A 156 1.67 16.25 29.29
CA SER A 156 0.20 16.41 29.29
C SER A 156 -0.32 17.03 30.60
N TYR A 157 0.29 16.69 31.74
CA TYR A 157 -0.08 17.24 33.05
C TYR A 157 0.29 18.72 33.22
N GLN A 158 1.36 19.19 32.55
CA GLN A 158 1.78 20.60 32.62
C GLN A 158 0.95 21.54 31.73
N LEU A 159 0.15 20.99 30.81
CA LEU A 159 -0.70 21.75 29.89
C LEU A 159 -2.16 21.89 30.37
N GLN A 160 -2.49 21.35 31.55
CA GLN A 160 -3.79 21.44 32.22
C GLN A 160 -3.74 22.44 33.37
#